data_AF-M0ZL54-F1
#
_entry.id   AF-M0ZL54-F1
#
_cell.length_a   1.000
_cell.length_b   1.000
_cell.length_c   1.000
_cell.angle_alpha   90.00
_cell.angle_beta   90.00
_cell.angle_gamma   90.00
#
_symmetry.space_group_name_H-M   'P 1'
#
loop_
_entity.id
_entity.type
_entity.pdbx_description
1 polymer ?
#
loop_
_entity_poly.entity_id
_entity_poly.type
_entity_poly.pdbx_seq_one_letter_code
_entity_poly.pdbx_strand_id
1 'polypeptide(L)'
;MSEDHSKNNLGSRAEEYLDSIVCKNLEMCVEVLRQSENLLPLADELKIVSRCIDAVASKACVEQIASSFSRLEYSSSGRLHMSKQANCEGDWWIEDLSVLRIDLYQRVITAMKFRGVRPESIAASLVSYAQKELIQKSISGSKEKLVVETIVSLMPVEKFVVPLSFLFGLLRSAVMLDCNAACRLDLERRIGSQLDIATLDDILIPSFRHAGDTMFDVDTVHRILVNFSQQEGDSDDEMEDVSVFESDSPTATPSQTALFKVSKLVDNYLAEIAPDANLKLNKFIAVAETLPAHARSVHDGLYRAIDVYLKVCIPQLI
;
A
#
# COMPACT_ATOMS: atom_id res chain seq x y z
N MET A 1 44.89 -3.33 10.78
CA MET A 1 45.60 -2.05 10.93
C MET A 1 45.01 -1.36 12.15
N SER A 2 45.63 -1.47 13.32
CA SER A 2 45.21 -0.76 14.53
C SER A 2 46.13 0.43 14.79
N GLU A 3 45.69 1.36 15.63
CA GLU A 3 46.49 2.49 16.10
C GLU A 3 47.78 2.04 16.83
N ASP A 4 47.83 0.77 17.28
CA ASP A 4 49.03 0.17 17.86
C ASP A 4 50.16 -0.03 16.84
N HIS A 5 49.84 -0.07 15.54
CA HIS A 5 50.80 -0.27 14.47
C HIS A 5 51.25 1.04 13.80
N SER A 6 50.36 2.03 13.71
CA SER A 6 50.68 3.39 13.21
C SER A 6 49.58 4.36 13.59
N LYS A 7 49.96 5.55 14.08
CA LYS A 7 49.05 6.70 14.24
C LYS A 7 48.51 7.13 12.87
N ASN A 8 47.24 7.53 12.80
CA ASN A 8 46.55 7.94 11.55
C ASN A 8 46.63 6.87 10.44
N ASN A 9 46.43 5.61 10.82
CA ASN A 9 46.38 4.54 9.83
C ASN A 9 45.16 4.68 8.90
N LEU A 10 45.14 3.89 7.83
CA LEU A 10 44.06 3.95 6.84
C LEU A 10 42.67 3.69 7.46
N GLY A 11 42.59 2.86 8.50
CA GLY A 11 41.34 2.57 9.20
C GLY A 11 40.77 3.81 9.88
N SER A 12 41.55 4.47 10.74
CA SER A 12 41.09 5.68 11.44
C SER A 12 40.78 6.83 10.48
N ARG A 13 41.58 7.00 9.41
CA ARG A 13 41.30 8.00 8.37
C ARG A 13 40.01 7.70 7.59
N ALA A 14 39.73 6.43 7.31
CA ALA A 14 38.50 6.03 6.64
C ALA A 14 37.28 6.24 7.56
N GLU A 15 37.40 5.92 8.85
CA GLU A 15 36.34 6.15 9.83
C GLU A 15 36.01 7.65 9.98
N GLU A 16 37.04 8.51 10.06
CA GLU A 16 36.87 9.96 10.13
C GLU A 16 36.23 10.51 8.84
N TYR A 17 36.63 10.02 7.67
CA TYR A 17 36.02 10.39 6.39
C TYR A 17 34.52 10.01 6.33
N LEU A 18 34.19 8.81 6.80
CA LEU A 18 32.80 8.35 6.87
C LEU A 18 31.95 9.24 7.77
N ASP A 19 32.44 9.63 8.96
CA ASP A 19 31.66 10.46 9.90
C ASP A 19 31.55 11.92 9.48
N SER A 20 32.67 12.50 9.02
CA SER A 20 32.78 13.94 8.77
C SER A 20 32.24 14.35 7.41
N ILE A 21 32.31 13.46 6.40
CA ILE A 21 31.94 13.77 5.02
C ILE A 21 30.76 12.93 4.57
N VAL A 22 30.89 11.59 4.55
CA VAL A 22 29.86 10.71 3.98
C VAL A 22 28.55 10.81 4.76
N CYS A 23 28.57 10.59 6.07
CA CYS A 23 27.39 10.65 6.93
C CYS A 23 26.76 12.06 7.02
N LYS A 24 27.41 13.08 6.45
CA LYS A 24 26.89 14.45 6.36
C LYS A 24 26.24 14.77 5.01
N ASN A 25 26.26 13.85 4.04
CA ASN A 25 25.59 14.01 2.75
C ASN A 25 24.83 12.72 2.38
N LEU A 26 23.52 12.80 2.11
CA LEU A 26 22.71 11.63 1.78
C LEU A 26 23.10 11.01 0.45
N GLU A 27 23.37 11.80 -0.59
CA GLU A 27 23.81 11.31 -1.89
C GLU A 27 25.09 10.49 -1.75
N MET A 28 26.04 10.98 -0.93
CA MET A 28 27.27 10.24 -0.62
C MET A 28 26.99 8.95 0.17
N CYS A 29 26.06 8.97 1.13
CA CYS A 29 25.64 7.75 1.83
C CYS A 29 25.04 6.72 0.87
N VAL A 30 24.18 7.16 -0.05
CA VAL A 30 23.54 6.32 -1.06
C VAL A 30 24.57 5.74 -2.01
N GLU A 31 25.54 6.54 -2.47
CA GLU A 31 26.60 6.04 -3.35
C GLU A 31 27.50 5.04 -2.61
N VAL A 32 27.86 5.29 -1.34
CA VAL A 32 28.60 4.30 -0.53
C VAL A 32 27.80 3.01 -0.34
N LEU A 33 26.50 3.11 -0.07
CA LEU A 33 25.62 1.93 0.02
C LEU A 33 25.61 1.14 -1.29
N ARG A 34 25.45 1.82 -2.42
CA ARG A 34 25.47 1.20 -3.74
C ARG A 34 26.80 0.52 -4.06
N GLN A 35 27.93 1.16 -3.75
CA GLN A 35 29.26 0.55 -3.95
C GLN A 35 29.53 -0.60 -2.99
N SER A 36 28.93 -0.56 -1.78
CA SER A 36 29.07 -1.62 -0.79
C SER A 36 28.39 -2.93 -1.17
N GLU A 37 27.46 -2.91 -2.14
CA GLU A 37 26.76 -4.11 -2.64
C GLU A 37 27.74 -5.20 -3.12
N ASN A 38 28.85 -4.79 -3.75
CA ASN A 38 29.89 -5.70 -4.24
C ASN A 38 30.88 -6.14 -3.16
N LEU A 39 30.78 -5.57 -1.96
CA LEU A 39 31.68 -5.79 -0.83
C LEU A 39 31.00 -6.53 0.33
N LEU A 40 29.75 -6.96 0.16
CA LEU A 40 29.05 -7.77 1.17
C LEU A 40 29.66 -9.18 1.22
N PRO A 41 29.86 -9.77 2.43
CA PRO A 41 29.41 -9.29 3.74
C PRO A 41 30.41 -8.38 4.49
N LEU A 42 31.62 -8.17 3.96
CA LEU A 42 32.70 -7.43 4.63
C LEU A 42 32.28 -5.99 4.99
N ALA A 43 31.53 -5.31 4.13
CA ALA A 43 31.02 -3.97 4.41
C ALA A 43 30.05 -3.93 5.62
N ASP A 44 29.32 -5.01 5.88
CA ASP A 44 28.47 -5.16 7.06
C ASP A 44 29.32 -5.41 8.31
N GLU A 45 30.33 -6.29 8.23
CA GLU A 45 31.26 -6.56 9.33
C GLU A 45 32.02 -5.30 9.78
N LEU A 46 32.39 -4.44 8.81
CA LEU A 46 33.03 -3.15 9.04
C LEU A 46 32.03 -2.03 9.42
N LYS A 47 30.74 -2.34 9.57
CA LYS A 47 29.67 -1.39 9.95
C LYS A 47 29.50 -0.20 9.01
N ILE A 48 29.99 -0.29 7.78
CA ILE A 48 29.89 0.80 6.78
C ILE A 48 28.42 0.98 6.39
N VAL A 49 27.75 -0.14 6.11
CA VAL A 49 26.35 -0.17 5.66
C VAL A 49 25.42 0.38 6.75
N SER A 50 25.55 -0.10 7.99
CA SER A 50 24.72 0.36 9.11
C SER A 50 24.89 1.85 9.39
N ARG A 51 26.13 2.36 9.33
CA ARG A 51 26.41 3.80 9.54
C ARG A 51 25.74 4.66 8.47
N CYS A 52 25.82 4.25 7.21
CA CYS A 52 25.18 4.99 6.12
C CYS A 52 23.65 4.94 6.24
N ILE A 53 23.06 3.78 6.59
CA ILE A 53 21.62 3.64 6.85
C ILE A 53 21.17 4.57 7.98
N ASP A 54 21.89 4.56 9.11
CA ASP A 54 21.58 5.40 10.26
C ASP A 54 21.68 6.89 9.93
N ALA A 55 22.69 7.29 9.16
CA ALA A 55 22.87 8.67 8.70
C ALA A 55 21.71 9.11 7.80
N VAL A 56 21.35 8.30 6.81
CA VAL A 56 20.20 8.55 5.92
C VAL A 56 18.91 8.70 6.72
N ALA A 57 18.62 7.73 7.60
CA ALA A 57 17.39 7.74 8.39
C ALA A 57 17.32 8.91 9.37
N SER A 58 18.43 9.27 10.01
CA SER A 58 18.49 10.42 10.92
C SER A 58 18.30 11.73 10.17
N LYS A 59 18.87 11.88 8.97
CA LYS A 59 18.75 13.08 8.15
C LYS A 59 17.32 13.29 7.66
N ALA A 60 16.73 12.26 7.08
CA ALA A 60 15.34 12.31 6.60
C ALA A 60 14.37 12.67 7.74
N CYS A 61 14.56 12.11 8.94
CA CYS A 61 13.76 12.44 10.11
C CYS A 61 13.91 13.92 10.53
N VAL A 62 15.15 14.41 10.72
CA VAL A 62 15.42 15.80 11.14
C VAL A 62 14.83 16.80 10.16
N GLU A 63 14.95 16.52 8.87
CA GLU A 63 14.44 17.41 7.84
C GLU A 63 12.91 17.41 7.77
N GLN A 64 12.26 16.26 7.94
CA GLN A 64 10.81 16.21 8.03
C GLN A 64 10.29 17.00 9.23
N ILE A 65 10.98 16.95 10.36
CA ILE A 65 10.67 17.78 11.52
C ILE A 65 10.82 19.27 11.17
N ALA A 66 11.94 19.66 10.56
CA ALA A 66 12.17 21.04 10.13
C ALA A 66 11.08 21.52 9.14
N SER A 67 10.71 20.69 8.17
CA SER A 67 9.62 20.95 7.21
C SER A 67 8.26 21.07 7.90
N SER A 68 7.99 20.27 8.92
CA SER A 68 6.75 20.39 9.70
C SER A 68 6.67 21.72 10.45
N PHE A 69 7.78 22.22 10.99
CA PHE A 69 7.81 23.53 11.64
C PHE A 69 7.69 24.71 10.66
N SER A 70 8.21 24.59 9.44
CA SER A 70 8.09 25.66 8.44
C SER A 70 6.67 25.81 7.88
N ARG A 71 5.84 24.76 7.97
CA ARG A 71 4.41 24.77 7.57
C ARG A 71 3.48 25.39 8.61
N LEU A 72 4.03 25.83 9.73
CA LEU A 72 3.28 26.28 10.89
C LEU A 72 2.93 27.77 10.71
N GLU A 73 1.67 28.04 10.38
CA GLU A 73 1.18 29.39 10.07
C GLU A 73 0.14 29.85 11.11
N TYR A 74 0.27 31.09 11.57
CA TYR A 74 -0.75 31.72 12.41
C TYR A 74 -1.96 32.13 11.57
N SER A 75 -3.12 31.57 11.91
CA SER A 75 -4.40 32.07 11.44
C SER A 75 -4.68 33.46 12.02
N SER A 76 -5.48 34.26 11.31
CA SER A 76 -6.04 35.54 11.81
C SER A 76 -6.81 35.40 13.12
N SER A 77 -7.23 34.18 13.48
CA SER A 77 -7.84 33.85 14.77
C SER A 77 -6.85 33.65 15.93
N GLY A 78 -5.55 33.83 15.70
CA GLY A 78 -4.49 33.54 16.69
C GLY A 78 -4.20 32.06 16.90
N ARG A 79 -4.87 31.17 16.15
CA ARG A 79 -4.62 29.72 16.19
C ARG A 79 -3.54 29.32 15.19
N LEU A 80 -2.64 28.45 15.64
CA LEU A 80 -1.66 27.79 14.79
C LEU A 80 -2.37 26.78 13.89
N HIS A 81 -2.12 26.84 12.59
CA HIS A 81 -2.60 25.84 11.63
C HIS A 81 -1.44 25.36 10.74
N MET A 82 -1.54 24.11 10.31
CA MET A 82 -0.65 23.57 9.29
C MET A 82 -1.15 24.01 7.91
N SER A 83 -0.31 24.69 7.13
CA SER A 83 -0.67 25.00 5.76
C SER A 83 -0.74 23.72 4.91
N LYS A 84 -1.89 23.52 4.24
CA LYS A 84 -2.08 22.40 3.28
C LYS A 84 -1.35 22.64 1.96
N GLN A 85 -0.92 23.88 1.72
CA GLN A 85 -0.37 24.38 0.45
C GLN A 85 1.16 24.42 0.42
N ALA A 86 1.84 23.86 1.41
CA ALA A 86 3.24 23.53 1.21
C ALA A 86 3.27 22.33 0.26
N ASN A 87 3.63 22.59 -1.00
CA ASN A 87 4.30 21.55 -1.79
C ASN A 87 5.27 20.89 -0.82
N CYS A 88 5.08 19.61 -0.54
CA CYS A 88 6.21 18.81 -0.12
C CYS A 88 7.12 18.92 -1.33
N GLU A 89 8.06 19.89 -1.35
CA GLU A 89 9.21 19.83 -2.24
C GLU A 89 9.67 18.39 -2.12
N GLY A 90 9.43 17.64 -3.22
CA GLY A 90 9.21 16.20 -3.16
C GLY A 90 10.33 15.59 -2.35
N ASP A 91 10.00 14.69 -1.42
CA ASP A 91 10.96 13.99 -0.57
C ASP A 91 12.19 13.61 -1.42
N TRP A 92 13.22 14.45 -1.39
CA TRP A 92 14.28 14.49 -2.41
C TRP A 92 15.10 13.21 -2.41
N TRP A 93 15.12 12.58 -1.24
CA TRP A 93 15.71 11.28 -1.00
C TRP A 93 14.97 10.15 -1.73
N ILE A 94 13.72 10.31 -2.19
CA ILE A 94 12.98 9.24 -2.89
C ILE A 94 13.73 8.83 -4.16
N GLU A 95 14.14 9.80 -4.98
CA GLU A 95 14.84 9.51 -6.23
C GLU A 95 16.21 8.90 -5.95
N ASP A 96 16.95 9.46 -4.98
CA ASP A 96 18.25 8.95 -4.57
C ASP A 96 18.16 7.51 -4.04
N LEU A 97 17.21 7.21 -3.16
CA LEU A 97 17.05 5.85 -2.61
C LEU A 97 16.56 4.85 -3.67
N SER A 98 15.86 5.30 -4.72
CA SER A 98 15.35 4.42 -5.77
C SER A 98 16.44 3.73 -6.61
N VAL A 99 17.70 4.11 -6.45
CA VAL A 99 18.83 3.47 -7.16
C VAL A 99 19.36 2.24 -6.41
N LEU A 100 19.01 2.08 -5.14
CA LEU A 100 19.48 0.99 -4.29
C LEU A 100 18.80 -0.32 -4.67
N ARG A 101 19.54 -1.43 -4.57
CA ARG A 101 18.92 -2.76 -4.62
C ARG A 101 17.87 -2.94 -3.51
N ILE A 102 16.90 -3.81 -3.76
CA ILE A 102 15.75 -4.04 -2.88
C ILE A 102 16.13 -4.38 -1.44
N ASP A 103 17.23 -5.12 -1.22
CA ASP A 103 17.71 -5.49 0.10
C ASP A 103 18.25 -4.30 0.91
N LEU A 104 19.03 -3.41 0.27
CA LEU A 104 19.50 -2.18 0.92
C LEU A 104 18.38 -1.17 1.08
N TYR A 105 17.51 -1.03 0.06
CA TYR A 105 16.34 -0.19 0.12
C TYR A 105 15.43 -0.57 1.29
N GLN A 106 15.15 -1.88 1.47
CA GLN A 106 14.39 -2.39 2.61
C GLN A 106 15.00 -2.00 3.96
N ARG A 107 16.32 -2.16 4.10
CA ARG A 107 17.05 -1.81 5.34
C ARG A 107 16.97 -0.31 5.62
N VAL A 108 17.11 0.54 4.61
CA VAL A 108 16.99 1.99 4.74
C VAL A 108 15.57 2.40 5.14
N ILE A 109 14.55 1.93 4.42
CA ILE A 109 13.14 2.26 4.74
C ILE A 109 12.76 1.77 6.13
N THR A 110 13.23 0.59 6.53
CA THR A 110 13.01 0.06 7.89
C THR A 110 13.60 0.99 8.94
N ALA A 111 14.85 1.42 8.77
CA ALA A 111 15.49 2.37 9.70
C ALA A 111 14.77 3.73 9.71
N MET A 112 14.31 4.22 8.56
CA MET A 112 13.54 5.47 8.45
C MET A 112 12.21 5.38 9.23
N LYS A 113 11.49 4.26 9.12
CA LYS A 113 10.28 4.00 9.92
C LYS A 113 10.59 4.03 11.42
N PHE A 114 11.67 3.37 11.86
CA PHE A 114 12.08 3.38 13.27
C PHE A 114 12.50 4.76 13.77
N ARG A 115 13.02 5.63 12.90
CA ARG A 115 13.36 7.02 13.23
C ARG A 115 12.16 7.96 13.20
N GLY A 116 10.96 7.49 12.86
CA GLY A 116 9.74 8.31 12.85
C GLY A 116 9.56 9.15 11.58
N VAL A 117 10.14 8.73 10.46
CA VAL A 117 9.80 9.31 9.15
C VAL A 117 8.33 9.08 8.87
N ARG A 118 7.62 10.13 8.43
CA ARG A 118 6.17 10.15 8.22
C ARG A 118 5.71 9.03 7.27
N PRO A 119 4.63 8.31 7.62
CA PRO A 119 3.98 7.32 6.76
C PRO A 119 3.78 7.76 5.30
N GLU A 120 3.33 8.99 5.06
CA GLU A 120 3.05 9.53 3.72
C GLU A 120 4.28 9.55 2.84
N SER A 121 5.41 9.96 3.40
CA SER A 121 6.67 10.01 2.69
C SER A 121 7.26 8.62 2.47
N ILE A 122 7.10 7.71 3.42
CA ILE A 122 7.45 6.30 3.25
C ILE A 122 6.62 5.69 2.11
N ALA A 123 5.29 5.87 2.12
CA ALA A 123 4.41 5.39 1.07
C ALA A 123 4.77 5.97 -0.31
N ALA A 124 5.02 7.28 -0.39
CA ALA A 124 5.44 7.92 -1.63
C ALA A 124 6.74 7.30 -2.18
N SER A 125 7.72 7.01 -1.30
CA SER A 125 8.95 6.32 -1.68
C SER A 125 8.67 4.92 -2.21
N LEU A 126 7.85 4.14 -1.51
CA LEU A 126 7.50 2.77 -1.90
C LEU A 126 6.80 2.72 -3.25
N VAL A 127 5.87 3.65 -3.50
CA VAL A 127 5.17 3.78 -4.77
C VAL A 127 6.15 4.10 -5.90
N SER A 128 7.01 5.10 -5.70
CA SER A 128 8.03 5.49 -6.68
C SER A 128 9.01 4.34 -6.99
N TYR A 129 9.49 3.66 -5.96
CA TYR A 129 10.38 2.50 -6.09
C TYR A 129 9.73 1.37 -6.89
N ALA A 130 8.51 0.99 -6.53
CA ALA A 130 7.77 -0.07 -7.20
C ALA A 130 7.46 0.28 -8.65
N GLN A 131 7.06 1.51 -8.94
CA GLN A 131 6.81 1.96 -10.32
C GLN A 131 8.09 1.87 -11.16
N LYS A 132 9.23 2.30 -10.63
CA LYS A 132 10.52 2.21 -11.31
C LYS A 132 10.91 0.76 -11.59
N GLU A 133 10.86 -0.12 -10.59
CA GLU A 133 11.30 -1.50 -10.73
C GLU A 133 10.33 -2.37 -11.56
N LEU A 134 9.01 -2.17 -11.44
CA LEU A 134 8.01 -3.02 -12.09
C LEU A 134 7.63 -2.57 -13.50
N ILE A 135 7.72 -1.27 -13.82
CA ILE A 135 7.41 -0.76 -15.17
C ILE A 135 8.62 -0.88 -16.10
N GLN A 136 9.84 -0.69 -15.59
CA GLN A 136 11.04 -0.57 -16.43
C GLN A 136 11.78 -1.89 -16.68
N LYS A 137 11.54 -2.95 -15.90
CA LYS A 137 12.26 -4.22 -16.00
C LYS A 137 11.29 -5.37 -16.25
N SER A 138 11.10 -5.73 -17.52
CA SER A 138 10.14 -6.76 -17.97
C SER A 138 10.79 -8.16 -18.16
N ILE A 139 11.84 -8.55 -17.44
CA ILE A 139 12.68 -9.68 -17.90
C ILE A 139 12.99 -10.77 -16.83
N SER A 140 12.57 -10.73 -15.56
CA SER A 140 12.95 -11.83 -14.65
C SER A 140 12.06 -12.11 -13.44
N GLY A 141 10.82 -12.60 -13.63
CA GLY A 141 9.74 -12.70 -12.63
C GLY A 141 10.07 -13.07 -11.15
N SER A 142 11.18 -13.74 -10.88
CA SER A 142 11.70 -13.95 -9.51
C SER A 142 12.11 -12.67 -8.78
N LYS A 143 12.69 -11.68 -9.47
CA LYS A 143 13.15 -10.42 -8.86
C LYS A 143 11.97 -9.50 -8.57
N GLU A 144 11.03 -9.39 -9.50
CA GLU A 144 9.81 -8.60 -9.38
C GLU A 144 8.95 -9.15 -8.24
N LYS A 145 8.87 -10.48 -8.08
CA LYS A 145 8.20 -11.11 -6.92
C LYS A 145 8.79 -10.63 -5.59
N LEU A 146 10.13 -10.67 -5.44
CA LEU A 146 10.80 -10.20 -4.23
C LEU A 146 10.54 -8.71 -3.97
N VAL A 147 10.56 -7.88 -5.02
CA VAL A 147 10.23 -6.45 -4.92
C VAL A 147 8.81 -6.26 -4.40
N VAL A 148 7.81 -6.92 -5.00
CA VAL A 148 6.41 -6.81 -4.57
C VAL A 148 6.25 -7.21 -3.11
N GLU A 149 6.76 -8.38 -2.72
CA GLU A 149 6.66 -8.87 -1.33
C GLU A 149 7.34 -7.93 -0.33
N THR A 150 8.50 -7.39 -0.69
CA THR A 150 9.24 -6.44 0.16
C THR A 150 8.49 -5.12 0.29
N ILE A 151 7.98 -4.56 -0.82
CA ILE A 151 7.21 -3.31 -0.81
C ILE A 151 5.97 -3.45 0.07
N VAL A 152 5.21 -4.55 -0.07
CA VAL A 152 4.04 -4.82 0.79
C VAL A 152 4.44 -4.89 2.27
N SER A 153 5.53 -5.58 2.60
CA SER A 153 6.01 -5.69 3.99
C SER A 153 6.41 -4.35 4.62
N LEU A 154 6.78 -3.36 3.80
CA LEU A 154 7.22 -2.04 4.25
C LEU A 154 6.07 -1.03 4.35
N MET A 155 4.91 -1.30 3.75
CA MET A 155 3.79 -0.34 3.70
C MET A 155 3.37 0.15 5.09
N PRO A 156 3.13 1.46 5.25
CA PRO A 156 2.55 2.01 6.48
C PRO A 156 1.17 1.42 6.75
N VAL A 157 0.73 1.36 8.01
CA VAL A 157 -0.56 0.76 8.41
C VAL A 157 -1.73 1.72 8.25
N GLU A 158 -1.43 3.01 8.16
CA GLU A 158 -2.35 4.12 8.06
C GLU A 158 -3.16 4.08 6.75
N LYS A 159 -4.48 4.27 6.85
CA LYS A 159 -5.39 4.30 5.69
C LYS A 159 -5.13 5.54 4.84
N PHE A 160 -5.44 5.46 3.54
CA PHE A 160 -5.34 6.56 2.57
C PHE A 160 -3.94 7.12 2.27
N VAL A 161 -2.90 6.62 2.95
CA VAL A 161 -1.51 7.03 2.73
C VAL A 161 -0.96 6.46 1.41
N VAL A 162 -1.36 5.23 1.06
CA VAL A 162 -1.06 4.61 -0.24
C VAL A 162 -2.28 4.74 -1.15
N PRO A 163 -2.14 5.24 -2.40
CA PRO A 163 -3.25 5.34 -3.33
C PRO A 163 -3.91 3.98 -3.60
N LEU A 164 -5.25 3.95 -3.59
CA LEU A 164 -6.01 2.70 -3.76
C LEU A 164 -5.75 2.02 -5.12
N SER A 165 -5.66 2.80 -6.19
CA SER A 165 -5.31 2.29 -7.52
C SER A 165 -3.95 1.61 -7.57
N PHE A 166 -2.98 2.10 -6.78
CA PHE A 166 -1.68 1.46 -6.63
C PHE A 166 -1.79 0.14 -5.87
N LEU A 167 -2.59 0.06 -4.80
CA LEU A 167 -2.83 -1.20 -4.09
C LEU A 167 -3.43 -2.28 -5.00
N PHE A 168 -4.43 -1.92 -5.82
CA PHE A 168 -5.00 -2.83 -6.80
C PHE A 168 -3.99 -3.24 -7.89
N GLY A 169 -3.18 -2.30 -8.39
CA GLY A 169 -2.10 -2.60 -9.33
C GLY A 169 -1.06 -3.57 -8.74
N LEU A 170 -0.72 -3.38 -7.47
CA LEU A 170 0.22 -4.25 -6.77
C LEU A 170 -0.39 -5.63 -6.47
N LEU A 171 -1.68 -5.71 -6.14
CA LEU A 171 -2.40 -6.97 -5.98
C LEU A 171 -2.43 -7.77 -7.29
N ARG A 172 -2.74 -7.11 -8.42
CA ARG A 172 -2.68 -7.74 -9.74
C ARG A 172 -1.27 -8.29 -10.04
N SER A 173 -0.24 -7.51 -9.73
CA SER A 173 1.16 -7.93 -9.86
C SER A 173 1.48 -9.12 -8.94
N ALA A 174 1.01 -9.09 -7.69
CA ALA A 174 1.22 -10.15 -6.71
C ALA A 174 0.55 -11.47 -7.11
N VAL A 175 -0.63 -11.41 -7.73
CA VAL A 175 -1.31 -12.58 -8.29
C VAL A 175 -0.55 -13.11 -9.51
N MET A 176 -0.19 -12.22 -10.45
CA MET A 176 0.52 -12.58 -11.68
C MET A 176 1.89 -13.22 -11.42
N LEU A 177 2.62 -12.72 -10.42
CA LEU A 177 3.96 -13.20 -10.04
C LEU A 177 3.91 -14.36 -9.03
N ASP A 178 2.72 -14.83 -8.66
CA ASP A 178 2.48 -15.82 -7.61
C ASP A 178 3.26 -15.51 -6.31
N CYS A 179 3.12 -14.28 -5.81
CA CYS A 179 3.66 -13.87 -4.52
C CYS A 179 3.07 -14.71 -3.38
N ASN A 180 3.76 -14.76 -2.25
CA ASN A 180 3.31 -15.53 -1.09
C ASN A 180 1.89 -15.13 -0.64
N ALA A 181 1.19 -16.07 0.02
CA ALA A 181 -0.21 -15.86 0.39
C ALA A 181 -0.38 -14.69 1.39
N ALA A 182 0.58 -14.49 2.31
CA ALA A 182 0.53 -13.41 3.29
C ALA A 182 0.56 -12.02 2.61
N CYS A 183 1.38 -11.86 1.57
CA CYS A 183 1.48 -10.64 0.76
C CYS A 183 0.13 -10.31 0.09
N ARG A 184 -0.51 -11.30 -0.55
CA ARG A 184 -1.81 -11.11 -1.20
C ARG A 184 -2.91 -10.79 -0.18
N LEU A 185 -2.96 -11.53 0.92
CA LEU A 185 -3.96 -11.31 1.98
C LEU A 185 -3.79 -9.94 2.67
N ASP A 186 -2.56 -9.47 2.86
CA ASP A 186 -2.32 -8.13 3.40
C ASP A 186 -2.85 -7.04 2.46
N LEU A 187 -2.60 -7.18 1.15
CA LEU A 187 -3.17 -6.27 0.14
C LEU A 187 -4.69 -6.32 0.10
N GLU A 188 -5.29 -7.51 0.10
CA GLU A 188 -6.75 -7.69 0.11
C GLU A 188 -7.38 -7.02 1.35
N ARG A 189 -6.75 -7.15 2.53
CA ARG A 189 -7.20 -6.50 3.77
C ARG A 189 -7.12 -4.98 3.70
N ARG A 190 -6.00 -4.45 3.19
CA ARG A 190 -5.80 -2.99 3.02
C ARG A 190 -6.79 -2.40 2.03
N ILE A 191 -7.03 -3.08 0.91
CA ILE A 191 -8.03 -2.69 -0.08
C ILE A 191 -9.43 -2.73 0.54
N GLY A 192 -9.77 -3.84 1.22
CA GLY A 192 -11.05 -3.99 1.90
C GLY A 192 -11.34 -2.86 2.89
N SER A 193 -10.31 -2.30 3.54
CA SER A 193 -10.47 -1.24 4.55
C SER A 193 -10.90 0.14 4.04
N GLN A 194 -10.89 0.33 2.72
CA GLN A 194 -11.16 1.58 2.01
C GLN A 194 -11.86 1.28 0.67
N LEU A 195 -12.67 0.22 0.65
CA LEU A 195 -13.38 -0.25 -0.55
C LEU A 195 -14.50 0.71 -0.99
N ASP A 196 -14.97 1.57 -0.09
CA ASP A 196 -16.03 2.55 -0.36
C ASP A 196 -15.62 3.68 -1.33
N ILE A 197 -14.32 3.83 -1.56
CA ILE A 197 -13.76 4.75 -2.56
C ILE A 197 -13.28 4.03 -3.84
N ALA A 198 -13.48 2.71 -3.94
CA ALA A 198 -13.09 1.94 -5.13
C ALA A 198 -14.05 2.15 -6.30
N THR A 199 -13.53 2.04 -7.51
CA THR A 199 -14.32 2.03 -8.75
C THR A 199 -14.59 0.61 -9.24
N LEU A 200 -15.49 0.46 -10.21
CA LEU A 200 -15.72 -0.84 -10.87
C LEU A 200 -14.42 -1.36 -11.52
N ASP A 201 -13.71 -0.50 -12.25
CA ASP A 201 -12.47 -0.85 -12.93
C ASP A 201 -11.38 -1.34 -11.95
N ASP A 202 -11.35 -0.80 -10.73
CA ASP A 202 -10.42 -1.23 -9.70
C ASP A 202 -10.63 -2.69 -9.29
N ILE A 203 -11.88 -3.13 -9.11
CA ILE A 203 -12.21 -4.49 -8.64
C ILE A 203 -12.30 -5.53 -9.77
N LEU A 204 -12.26 -5.10 -11.03
CA LEU A 204 -12.08 -5.99 -12.18
C LEU A 204 -10.63 -6.50 -12.22
N ILE A 205 -10.35 -7.53 -11.42
CA ILE A 205 -9.05 -8.21 -11.32
C ILE A 205 -9.03 -9.34 -12.35
N PRO A 206 -8.15 -9.31 -13.37
CA PRO A 206 -8.07 -10.40 -14.36
C PRO A 206 -7.66 -11.73 -13.72
N SER A 207 -8.22 -12.84 -14.19
CA SER A 207 -7.74 -14.17 -13.80
C SER A 207 -6.49 -14.53 -14.59
N PHE A 208 -5.45 -15.01 -13.89
CA PHE A 208 -4.18 -15.45 -14.48
C PHE A 208 -3.94 -16.96 -14.33
N ARG A 209 -4.91 -17.70 -13.75
CA ARG A 209 -4.64 -19.04 -13.24
C ARG A 209 -4.65 -20.12 -14.32
N HIS A 210 -5.62 -20.14 -15.24
CA HIS A 210 -5.69 -21.16 -16.30
C HIS A 210 -6.49 -20.72 -17.53
N ALA A 211 -6.17 -21.29 -18.70
CA ALA A 211 -7.01 -21.19 -19.89
C ALA A 211 -8.34 -21.94 -19.65
N GLY A 212 -9.46 -21.22 -19.65
CA GLY A 212 -10.81 -21.76 -19.41
C GLY A 212 -11.41 -21.45 -18.03
N ASP A 213 -10.73 -20.63 -17.21
CA ASP A 213 -11.32 -20.06 -15.99
C ASP A 213 -12.20 -18.84 -16.32
N THR A 214 -12.85 -18.26 -15.30
CA THR A 214 -13.56 -16.98 -15.44
C THR A 214 -12.61 -15.87 -15.93
N MET A 215 -13.14 -14.88 -16.66
CA MET A 215 -12.36 -13.73 -17.13
C MET A 215 -11.74 -12.95 -15.96
N PHE A 216 -12.48 -12.86 -14.85
CA PHE A 216 -12.07 -12.15 -13.63
C PHE A 216 -11.86 -13.12 -12.46
N ASP A 217 -10.94 -12.78 -11.55
CA ASP A 217 -10.67 -13.51 -10.31
C ASP A 217 -11.73 -13.16 -9.24
N VAL A 218 -12.85 -13.87 -9.30
CA VAL A 218 -13.98 -13.69 -8.38
C VAL A 218 -13.62 -14.06 -6.93
N ASP A 219 -12.70 -15.02 -6.72
CA ASP A 219 -12.34 -15.45 -5.38
C ASP A 219 -11.56 -14.35 -4.64
N THR A 220 -10.70 -13.63 -5.35
CA THR A 220 -9.97 -12.47 -4.80
C THR A 220 -10.92 -11.32 -4.45
N VAL A 221 -11.88 -10.99 -5.31
CA VAL A 221 -12.88 -9.94 -5.01
C VAL A 221 -13.75 -10.34 -3.83
N HIS A 222 -14.19 -11.60 -3.75
CA HIS A 222 -14.95 -12.10 -2.62
C HIS A 222 -14.18 -11.94 -1.30
N ARG A 223 -12.87 -12.26 -1.26
CA ARG A 223 -12.04 -12.06 -0.05
C ARG A 223 -11.90 -10.59 0.33
N ILE A 224 -11.77 -9.68 -0.64
CA ILE A 224 -11.76 -8.23 -0.38
C ILE A 224 -13.08 -7.78 0.27
N LEU A 225 -14.22 -8.27 -0.23
CA LEU A 225 -15.53 -7.97 0.33
C LEU A 225 -15.71 -8.50 1.75
N VAL A 226 -15.22 -9.71 2.04
CA VAL A 226 -15.22 -10.27 3.40
C VAL A 226 -14.40 -9.39 4.35
N ASN A 227 -13.21 -8.92 3.92
CA ASN A 227 -12.38 -8.01 4.72
C ASN A 227 -13.09 -6.67 4.99
N PHE A 228 -13.83 -6.14 4.01
CA PHE A 228 -14.63 -4.92 4.20
C PHE A 228 -15.73 -5.16 5.25
N SER A 229 -16.51 -6.24 5.11
CA SER A 229 -17.61 -6.54 6.03
C SER A 229 -17.17 -6.82 7.46
N GLN A 230 -15.99 -7.41 7.67
CA GLN A 230 -15.46 -7.68 9.02
C GLN A 230 -15.03 -6.40 9.75
N GLN A 231 -14.57 -5.37 9.03
CA GLN A 231 -14.10 -4.13 9.65
C GLN A 231 -15.23 -3.21 10.12
N GLU A 232 -16.44 -3.33 9.55
CA GLU A 232 -17.59 -2.57 10.02
C GLU A 232 -18.15 -3.12 11.35
N GLY A 233 -17.98 -4.43 11.61
CA GLY A 233 -18.42 -5.06 12.85
C GLY A 233 -17.60 -4.69 14.10
N ASP A 234 -16.32 -4.36 13.95
CA ASP A 234 -15.43 -3.99 15.07
C ASP A 234 -15.60 -2.52 15.49
N SER A 235 -16.17 -1.65 14.65
CA SER A 235 -16.36 -0.23 14.96
C SER A 235 -17.59 0.10 15.81
N ASP A 236 -18.53 -0.83 15.94
CA ASP A 236 -19.76 -0.63 16.71
C ASP A 236 -19.58 -0.89 18.23
N ASP A 237 -18.49 -1.57 18.64
CA ASP A 237 -18.24 -1.92 20.05
C ASP A 237 -17.60 -0.77 20.89
N GLU A 238 -17.19 0.35 20.28
CA GLU A 238 -16.56 1.47 21.02
C GLU A 238 -17.47 2.70 21.25
N MET A 239 -18.73 2.68 20.79
CA MET A 239 -19.62 3.87 20.85
C MET A 239 -21.01 3.59 21.47
N GLU A 240 -21.13 2.62 22.39
CA GLU A 240 -22.30 2.51 23.30
C GLU A 240 -22.21 3.53 24.46
N ASP A 241 -22.02 4.81 24.15
CA ASP A 241 -22.46 5.89 25.06
C ASP A 241 -22.57 7.19 24.25
N VAL A 242 -23.80 7.61 23.93
CA VAL A 242 -24.27 9.01 23.87
C VAL A 242 -25.69 9.04 23.26
N SER A 243 -26.65 9.08 24.19
CA SER A 243 -27.96 9.73 24.17
C SER A 243 -28.92 9.56 22.97
N VAL A 244 -30.01 8.87 23.29
CA VAL A 244 -31.38 9.04 22.80
C VAL A 244 -31.77 10.53 22.73
N PHE A 245 -31.83 11.12 21.54
CA PHE A 245 -32.77 12.20 21.20
C PHE A 245 -33.04 12.20 19.69
N GLU A 246 -34.32 12.16 19.34
CA GLU A 246 -34.85 12.22 17.98
C GLU A 246 -34.30 13.42 17.20
N SER A 247 -33.77 13.18 16.00
CA SER A 247 -33.64 14.21 14.98
C SER A 247 -33.97 13.62 13.61
N ASP A 248 -35.05 14.14 13.03
CA ASP A 248 -35.66 13.74 11.78
C ASP A 248 -34.85 14.30 10.58
N SER A 249 -33.62 13.80 10.40
CA SER A 249 -32.78 14.07 9.22
C SER A 249 -32.03 12.82 8.78
N PRO A 250 -32.07 12.44 7.48
CA PRO A 250 -31.48 11.19 7.00
C PRO A 250 -29.99 11.40 6.69
N THR A 251 -29.19 11.79 7.67
CA THR A 251 -27.73 11.72 7.52
C THR A 251 -27.28 10.34 7.97
N ALA A 252 -27.22 9.41 7.00
CA ALA A 252 -26.63 8.09 7.21
C ALA A 252 -25.26 8.22 7.88
N THR A 253 -24.96 7.34 8.83
CA THR A 253 -23.63 7.34 9.48
C THR A 253 -22.52 7.13 8.43
N PRO A 254 -21.28 7.55 8.70
CA PRO A 254 -20.17 7.33 7.77
C PRO A 254 -20.02 5.86 7.32
N SER A 255 -20.25 4.91 8.25
CA SER A 255 -20.30 3.47 7.94
C SER A 255 -21.48 3.12 7.03
N GLN A 256 -22.71 3.56 7.32
CA GLN A 256 -23.85 3.31 6.43
C GLN A 256 -23.65 3.87 5.01
N THR A 257 -22.95 5.01 4.89
CA THR A 257 -22.61 5.60 3.60
C THR A 257 -21.59 4.76 2.84
N ALA A 258 -20.55 4.26 3.52
CA ALA A 258 -19.55 3.37 2.95
C ALA A 258 -20.19 2.07 2.45
N LEU A 259 -20.98 1.45 3.31
CA LEU A 259 -21.71 0.22 3.08
C LEU A 259 -22.67 0.33 1.87
N PHE A 260 -23.38 1.46 1.73
CA PHE A 260 -24.22 1.73 0.56
C PHE A 260 -23.43 1.94 -0.74
N LYS A 261 -22.25 2.57 -0.69
CA LYS A 261 -21.38 2.69 -1.87
C LYS A 261 -20.85 1.33 -2.30
N VAL A 262 -20.40 0.52 -1.34
CA VAL A 262 -19.89 -0.83 -1.62
C VAL A 262 -21.00 -1.74 -2.14
N SER A 263 -22.24 -1.64 -1.65
CA SER A 263 -23.35 -2.45 -2.17
C SER A 263 -23.65 -2.15 -3.64
N LYS A 264 -23.63 -0.88 -4.04
CA LYS A 264 -23.72 -0.49 -5.47
C LYS A 264 -22.56 -1.00 -6.30
N LEU A 265 -21.34 -0.93 -5.75
CA LEU A 265 -20.15 -1.45 -6.42
C LEU A 265 -20.26 -2.97 -6.67
N VAL A 266 -20.74 -3.73 -5.67
CA VAL A 266 -20.98 -5.17 -5.77
C VAL A 266 -22.04 -5.48 -6.82
N ASP A 267 -23.16 -4.76 -6.83
CA ASP A 267 -24.23 -4.98 -7.82
C ASP A 267 -23.74 -4.72 -9.26
N ASN A 268 -22.91 -3.68 -9.45
CA ASN A 268 -22.28 -3.40 -10.75
C ASN A 268 -21.26 -4.48 -11.14
N TYR A 269 -20.47 -4.96 -10.19
CA TYR A 269 -19.53 -6.05 -10.40
C TYR A 269 -20.23 -7.35 -10.78
N LEU A 270 -21.29 -7.72 -10.07
CA LEU A 270 -22.12 -8.88 -10.39
C LEU A 270 -22.70 -8.79 -11.80
N ALA A 271 -23.16 -7.59 -12.21
CA ALA A 271 -23.66 -7.38 -13.55
C ALA A 271 -22.57 -7.53 -14.62
N GLU A 272 -21.32 -7.15 -14.32
CA GLU A 272 -20.18 -7.27 -15.24
C GLU A 272 -19.71 -8.73 -15.39
N ILE A 273 -19.71 -9.51 -14.32
CA ILE A 273 -19.28 -10.93 -14.37
C ILE A 273 -20.40 -11.89 -14.77
N ALA A 274 -21.67 -11.48 -14.66
CA ALA A 274 -22.84 -12.32 -14.97
C ALA A 274 -22.83 -12.95 -16.38
N PRO A 275 -22.35 -12.27 -17.45
CA PRO A 275 -22.29 -12.86 -18.78
C PRO A 275 -21.25 -13.98 -18.96
N ASP A 276 -20.36 -14.20 -17.99
CA ASP A 276 -19.29 -15.19 -18.09
C ASP A 276 -19.84 -16.62 -17.96
N ALA A 277 -19.78 -17.39 -19.05
CA ALA A 277 -20.26 -18.77 -19.11
C ALA A 277 -19.52 -19.73 -18.16
N ASN A 278 -18.30 -19.38 -17.71
CA ASN A 278 -17.52 -20.17 -16.77
C ASN A 278 -17.83 -19.82 -15.31
N LEU A 279 -18.64 -18.78 -15.06
CA LEU A 279 -18.99 -18.35 -13.70
C LEU A 279 -19.96 -19.34 -13.05
N LYS A 280 -19.49 -19.99 -11.97
CA LYS A 280 -20.28 -20.95 -11.20
C LYS A 280 -21.27 -20.25 -10.27
N LEU A 281 -22.45 -20.85 -10.12
CA LEU A 281 -23.55 -20.30 -9.31
C LEU A 281 -23.13 -20.05 -7.86
N ASN A 282 -22.37 -20.95 -7.27
CA ASN A 282 -21.90 -20.81 -5.89
C ASN A 282 -20.98 -19.59 -5.70
N LYS A 283 -20.15 -19.24 -6.70
CA LYS A 283 -19.32 -18.02 -6.64
C LYS A 283 -20.17 -16.77 -6.79
N PHE A 284 -21.14 -16.78 -7.72
CA PHE A 284 -22.08 -15.65 -7.90
C PHE A 284 -22.87 -15.36 -6.62
N ILE A 285 -23.44 -16.40 -5.99
CA ILE A 285 -24.18 -16.28 -4.73
C ILE A 285 -23.27 -15.78 -3.60
N ALA A 286 -22.05 -16.34 -3.48
CA ALA A 286 -21.11 -15.94 -2.43
C ALA A 286 -20.82 -14.43 -2.46
N VAL A 287 -20.65 -13.83 -3.65
CA VAL A 287 -20.45 -12.39 -3.81
C VAL A 287 -21.73 -11.59 -3.53
N ALA A 288 -22.89 -12.08 -3.98
CA ALA A 288 -24.17 -11.40 -3.76
C ALA A 288 -24.53 -11.30 -2.27
N GLU A 289 -24.20 -12.34 -1.50
CA GLU A 289 -24.53 -12.48 -0.08
C GLU A 289 -23.44 -11.96 0.88
N THR A 290 -22.30 -11.44 0.39
CA THR A 290 -21.21 -11.01 1.29
C THR A 290 -21.59 -9.85 2.20
N LEU A 291 -22.51 -8.97 1.77
CA LEU A 291 -22.92 -7.78 2.53
C LEU A 291 -24.22 -8.03 3.31
N PRO A 292 -24.42 -7.38 4.47
CA PRO A 292 -25.63 -7.54 5.27
C PRO A 292 -26.89 -7.07 4.52
N ALA A 293 -28.07 -7.58 4.88
CA ALA A 293 -29.32 -7.29 4.17
C ALA A 293 -29.68 -5.79 4.12
N HIS A 294 -29.34 -5.03 5.17
CA HIS A 294 -29.58 -3.59 5.23
C HIS A 294 -28.62 -2.77 4.34
N ALA A 295 -27.66 -3.41 3.67
CA ALA A 295 -26.75 -2.78 2.73
C ALA A 295 -27.41 -2.26 1.46
N ARG A 296 -28.51 -2.91 1.08
CA ARG A 296 -29.23 -2.62 -0.13
C ARG A 296 -30.58 -2.03 0.27
N SER A 297 -30.76 -0.76 -0.06
CA SER A 297 -32.09 -0.12 -0.02
C SER A 297 -32.85 -0.31 -1.35
N VAL A 298 -32.12 -0.63 -2.43
CA VAL A 298 -32.66 -0.89 -3.78
C VAL A 298 -31.99 -2.16 -4.31
N HIS A 299 -32.78 -3.07 -4.88
CA HIS A 299 -32.31 -4.38 -5.36
C HIS A 299 -32.27 -4.50 -6.89
N ASP A 300 -32.65 -3.46 -7.63
CA ASP A 300 -32.73 -3.49 -9.09
C ASP A 300 -31.41 -3.88 -9.76
N GLY A 301 -30.27 -3.42 -9.21
CA GLY A 301 -28.93 -3.74 -9.69
C GLY A 301 -28.65 -5.25 -9.58
N LEU A 302 -28.85 -5.81 -8.39
CA LEU A 302 -28.75 -7.25 -8.13
C LEU A 302 -29.70 -8.07 -9.00
N TYR A 303 -30.98 -7.70 -9.11
CA TYR A 303 -31.94 -8.43 -9.94
C TYR A 303 -31.57 -8.41 -11.43
N ARG A 304 -31.04 -7.29 -11.94
CA ARG A 304 -30.51 -7.22 -13.30
C ARG A 304 -29.33 -8.16 -13.50
N ALA A 305 -28.39 -8.23 -12.55
CA ALA A 305 -27.28 -9.16 -12.62
C ALA A 305 -27.75 -10.62 -12.61
N ILE A 306 -28.74 -10.96 -11.78
CA ILE A 306 -29.36 -12.30 -11.73
C ILE A 306 -30.02 -12.65 -13.06
N ASP A 307 -30.82 -11.74 -13.63
CA ASP A 307 -31.48 -11.96 -14.93
C ASP A 307 -30.46 -12.26 -16.04
N VAL A 308 -29.38 -11.48 -16.11
CA VAL A 308 -28.28 -11.72 -17.07
C VAL A 308 -27.61 -13.07 -16.82
N TYR A 309 -27.30 -13.40 -15.56
CA TYR A 309 -26.67 -14.66 -15.19
C TYR A 309 -27.53 -15.87 -15.59
N LEU A 310 -28.83 -15.84 -15.27
CA LEU A 310 -29.77 -16.91 -15.61
C LEU A 310 -29.93 -17.10 -17.12
N LYS A 311 -29.93 -16.02 -17.90
CA LYS A 311 -29.96 -16.07 -19.37
C LYS A 311 -28.77 -16.81 -19.97
N VAL A 312 -27.59 -16.68 -19.35
CA VAL A 312 -26.37 -17.35 -19.82
C VAL A 312 -26.30 -18.80 -19.35
N CYS A 313 -26.63 -19.06 -18.07
CA CYS A 313 -26.49 -20.40 -17.48
C CYS A 313 -27.62 -21.36 -17.81
N ILE A 314 -28.82 -20.84 -18.12
CA ILE A 314 -30.00 -21.66 -18.42
C ILE A 314 -30.66 -21.18 -19.72
N PRO A 315 -30.01 -21.39 -20.87
CA PRO A 315 -30.53 -20.94 -22.17
C PRO A 315 -31.81 -21.66 -22.61
N GLN A 316 -32.31 -22.64 -21.84
CA GLN A 316 -33.52 -23.42 -22.16
C GLN A 316 -34.77 -23.01 -21.36
N LEU A 317 -34.68 -22.02 -20.45
CA LEU A 317 -35.81 -21.56 -19.62
C LEU A 317 -36.41 -20.22 -20.05
N ILE A 318 -35.97 -19.66 -21.19
CA ILE A 318 -36.44 -18.42 -21.82
C ILE A 318 -36.62 -18.69 -23.32
#